data_AF-A0A8B8AKK7-F1
#
_entry.id   AF-A0A8B8AKK7-F1
#
_cell.length_a   1.000
_cell.length_b   1.000
_cell.length_c   1.000
_cell.angle_alpha   90.00
_cell.angle_beta   90.00
_cell.angle_gamma   90.00
#
_symmetry.space_group_name_H-M   'P 1'
#
loop_
_entity.id
_entity.type
_entity.pdbx_description
1 polymer ?
#
loop_
_entity_poly.entity_id
_entity_poly.type
_entity_poly.pdbx_seq_one_letter_code
_entity_poly.pdbx_strand_id
1 'polypeptide(L)'
;MSVEDLREQVMEKLPPGSSAPSVSWIRLNFHPKNPYLKSAIHYTGKFNLKYSVQQRLLRIQHMDSNYCRQQFSLLKSFAVKWKDFSIFQSLDDKAIVPVGNPEQPVSTGVRSHHGAIVANENRVVALDHDFHVAGIVPSVYFAVSIPESIHDSFYRGSVHVTVKDKVFEPSSPLRHSAETVKIVRNYFSEDDVNCQFPIVIRYTDGGPDHRTTFKSVQMSCLLEFIALDLDMLVAARTAPAQSYHNPAERVMSTLNLGLQNVALERKKMRAEFEMQAKSLNSLQAIRNAAERNGGLKTAFLESMEYPLSIVRQRFGKLKWTGEKINVHEGASEEELSELSRLLQVIDPLVNFENQKTWNSSELQKFIENHCRKRHYMFQIKKCTSDQCAYCILCPPRIPVDDFKNLHFVPDPVLENDTFLDFEKIYGTNTEEVARPSAQRTPEKSERDKKFKSILVATKVRAFITCRECGKRRVVYSSAKLPPAELRSIGRVEEELIYICGDPLFHAGRYHDTILVKEGIGCNSEIEAAYYAGKTMVFDDICVYCGDTEVIETDDIRQLREDYGIVRPICYSCKQLRPVKTRNAKKTKKRK
;
A
#
# COMPACT_ATOMS: atom_id res chain seq x y z
N MET A 1 18.89 -19.86 -12.74
CA MET A 1 19.06 -21.18 -12.10
C MET A 1 20.43 -21.21 -11.46
N SER A 2 20.51 -21.39 -10.14
CA SER A 2 21.80 -21.56 -9.45
C SER A 2 22.31 -22.99 -9.63
N VAL A 3 23.58 -23.23 -9.28
CA VAL A 3 24.18 -24.57 -9.34
C VAL A 3 23.51 -25.49 -8.32
N GLU A 4 23.15 -24.95 -7.17
CA GLU A 4 22.43 -25.63 -6.10
C GLU A 4 21.02 -26.04 -6.57
N ASP A 5 20.26 -25.12 -7.19
CA ASP A 5 18.92 -25.39 -7.73
C ASP A 5 18.95 -26.45 -8.85
N LEU A 6 19.96 -26.40 -9.74
CA LEU A 6 20.16 -27.44 -10.74
C LEU A 6 20.40 -28.81 -10.10
N ARG A 7 21.21 -28.87 -9.04
CA ARG A 7 21.48 -30.12 -8.32
C ARG A 7 20.23 -30.65 -7.62
N GLU A 8 19.46 -29.79 -6.96
CA GLU A 8 18.20 -30.16 -6.30
C GLU A 8 17.21 -30.76 -7.32
N GLN A 9 17.03 -30.12 -8.49
CA GLN A 9 16.16 -30.65 -9.56
C GLN A 9 16.65 -31.97 -10.14
N VAL A 10 17.96 -32.19 -10.24
CA VAL A 10 18.52 -33.48 -10.65
C VAL A 10 18.22 -34.54 -9.61
N MET A 11 18.39 -34.23 -8.31
CA MET A 11 18.08 -35.14 -7.21
C MET A 11 16.59 -35.51 -7.16
N GLU A 12 15.68 -34.57 -7.38
CA GLU A 12 14.22 -34.83 -7.41
C GLU A 12 13.81 -35.80 -8.52
N LYS A 13 14.56 -35.86 -9.62
CA LYS A 13 14.31 -36.79 -10.73
C LYS A 13 14.95 -38.16 -10.53
N LEU A 14 15.85 -38.30 -9.55
CA LEU A 14 16.57 -39.54 -9.28
C LEU A 14 15.87 -40.36 -8.19
N PRO A 15 15.97 -41.70 -8.23
CA PRO A 15 15.49 -42.54 -7.14
C PRO A 15 16.11 -42.17 -5.78
N PRO A 16 15.38 -42.32 -4.66
CA PRO A 16 15.92 -42.08 -3.32
C PRO A 16 17.23 -42.83 -3.09
N GLY A 17 18.26 -42.14 -2.57
CA GLY A 17 19.58 -42.73 -2.31
C GLY A 17 20.55 -42.71 -3.49
N SER A 18 20.14 -42.22 -4.67
CA SER A 18 21.02 -42.06 -5.81
C SER A 18 22.13 -41.04 -5.56
N SER A 19 23.35 -41.34 -6.01
CA SER A 19 24.45 -40.37 -6.01
C SER A 19 24.22 -39.31 -7.09
N ALA A 20 24.22 -38.03 -6.72
CA ALA A 20 24.32 -36.93 -7.68
C ALA A 20 25.66 -36.20 -7.57
N PRO A 21 26.14 -35.60 -8.68
CA PRO A 21 27.34 -34.78 -8.66
C PRO A 21 27.29 -33.70 -7.57
N SER A 22 28.44 -33.41 -6.97
CA SER A 22 28.55 -32.34 -5.98
C SER A 22 28.30 -30.98 -6.62
N VAL A 23 27.86 -29.99 -5.83
CA VAL A 23 27.72 -28.60 -6.28
C VAL A 23 29.02 -28.11 -6.91
N SER A 24 30.17 -28.44 -6.31
CA SER A 24 31.50 -28.12 -6.84
C SER A 24 31.74 -28.74 -8.22
N TRP A 25 31.39 -30.01 -8.42
CA TRP A 25 31.55 -30.69 -9.71
C TRP A 25 30.69 -30.04 -10.78
N ILE A 26 29.42 -29.75 -10.48
CA ILE A 26 28.50 -29.08 -11.42
C ILE A 26 29.05 -27.70 -11.77
N ARG A 27 29.50 -26.93 -10.78
CA ARG A 27 30.10 -25.60 -10.99
C ARG A 27 31.31 -25.64 -11.92
N LEU A 28 32.19 -26.64 -11.79
CA LEU A 28 33.37 -26.80 -12.63
C LEU A 28 33.03 -27.11 -14.10
N ASN A 29 31.89 -27.76 -14.36
CA ASN A 29 31.41 -28.00 -15.73
C ASN A 29 30.88 -26.72 -16.40
N PHE A 30 30.53 -25.70 -15.61
CA PHE A 30 30.20 -24.35 -16.08
C PHE A 30 31.40 -23.40 -16.01
N HIS A 31 32.63 -23.92 -16.04
CA HIS A 31 33.84 -23.12 -16.26
C HIS A 31 34.30 -23.30 -17.72
N PRO A 32 34.75 -22.24 -18.41
CA PRO A 32 35.17 -22.39 -19.79
C PRO A 32 36.43 -23.25 -19.82
N LYS A 33 36.43 -24.28 -20.68
CA LYS A 33 37.60 -25.17 -20.87
C LYS A 33 38.85 -24.39 -21.31
N ASN A 34 38.68 -23.24 -21.97
CA ASN A 34 39.74 -22.33 -22.35
C ASN A 34 39.28 -20.88 -22.13
N PRO A 35 39.91 -20.12 -21.21
CA PRO A 35 39.50 -18.75 -20.87
C PRO A 35 39.80 -17.71 -21.96
N TYR A 36 40.55 -18.08 -23.00
CA TYR A 36 40.94 -17.17 -24.10
C TYR A 36 40.03 -17.26 -25.33
N LEU A 37 39.05 -18.16 -25.35
CA LEU A 37 38.04 -18.22 -26.41
C LEU A 37 37.01 -17.11 -26.25
N LYS A 38 36.52 -16.53 -27.36
CA LYS A 38 35.42 -15.53 -27.30
C LYS A 38 34.20 -16.04 -26.54
N SER A 39 33.88 -17.33 -26.63
CA SER A 39 32.77 -17.94 -25.89
C SER A 39 32.97 -17.93 -24.36
N ALA A 40 34.21 -17.86 -23.87
CA ALA A 40 34.53 -17.80 -22.44
C ALA A 40 34.02 -16.53 -21.77
N ILE A 41 33.79 -15.44 -22.53
CA ILE A 41 33.21 -14.19 -22.01
C ILE A 41 31.80 -14.40 -21.44
N HIS A 42 31.11 -15.46 -21.88
CA HIS A 42 29.76 -15.80 -21.42
C HIS A 42 29.76 -16.65 -20.14
N TYR A 43 30.92 -17.15 -19.69
CA TYR A 43 31.05 -17.96 -18.48
C TYR A 43 31.44 -17.09 -17.28
N THR A 44 30.46 -16.38 -16.70
CA THR A 44 30.69 -15.32 -15.69
C THR A 44 30.77 -15.83 -14.24
N GLY A 45 31.25 -17.06 -14.01
CA GLY A 45 31.23 -17.77 -12.72
C GLY A 45 31.96 -17.11 -11.53
N LYS A 46 32.55 -15.93 -11.73
CA LYS A 46 32.90 -14.96 -10.69
C LYS A 46 32.10 -13.69 -10.98
N PHE A 47 30.95 -13.53 -10.34
CA PHE A 47 30.30 -12.24 -10.38
C PHE A 47 31.22 -11.23 -9.69
N ASN A 48 31.62 -10.17 -10.39
CA ASN A 48 32.24 -8.99 -9.78
C ASN A 48 31.16 -8.20 -9.01
N LEU A 49 30.57 -8.84 -8.00
CA LEU A 49 29.62 -8.21 -7.10
C LEU A 49 30.41 -7.45 -6.06
N LYS A 50 30.34 -6.13 -6.14
CA LYS A 50 30.66 -5.27 -5.01
C LYS A 50 29.36 -5.09 -4.22
N TYR A 51 29.39 -5.33 -2.91
CA TYR A 51 28.31 -4.89 -2.02
C TYR A 51 28.19 -3.37 -2.16
N SER A 52 27.19 -2.94 -2.92
CA SER A 52 26.94 -1.53 -3.21
C SER A 52 25.55 -1.25 -2.69
N VAL A 53 25.45 -0.34 -1.72
CA VAL A 53 24.15 0.16 -1.28
C VAL A 53 23.58 0.97 -2.44
N GLN A 54 22.38 0.64 -2.91
CA GLN A 54 21.69 1.41 -3.93
C GLN A 54 21.51 2.85 -3.41
N GLN A 55 22.28 3.79 -3.96
CA GLN A 55 22.15 5.21 -3.63
C GLN A 55 21.04 5.81 -4.51
N ARG A 56 20.04 6.43 -3.87
CA ARG A 56 18.95 7.13 -4.60
C ARG A 56 19.48 8.38 -5.31
N LEU A 57 18.95 8.62 -6.51
CA LEU A 57 19.15 9.83 -7.31
C LEU A 57 18.33 11.05 -6.80
N LEU A 58 17.26 10.83 -6.03
CA LEU A 58 16.40 11.88 -5.47
C LEU A 58 16.20 11.66 -3.97
N ARG A 59 16.86 12.47 -3.14
CA ARG A 59 16.63 12.54 -1.69
C ARG A 59 15.51 13.56 -1.41
N ILE A 60 14.26 13.17 -1.67
CA ILE A 60 13.13 13.91 -1.11
C ILE A 60 13.01 13.45 0.34
N GLN A 61 13.38 14.31 1.29
CA GLN A 61 13.24 14.05 2.72
C GLN A 61 11.90 14.62 3.19
N HIS A 62 11.03 13.77 3.71
CA HIS A 62 9.77 14.22 4.30
C HIS A 62 10.04 14.94 5.63
N MET A 63 9.27 15.96 5.96
CA MET A 63 9.49 16.73 7.20
C MET A 63 9.33 15.87 8.47
N ASP A 64 8.45 14.87 8.44
CA ASP A 64 8.23 13.95 9.58
C ASP A 64 9.20 12.76 9.61
N SER A 65 10.27 12.77 8.79
CA SER A 65 11.21 11.64 8.70
C SER A 65 11.79 11.26 10.08
N ASN A 66 12.25 12.24 10.85
CA ASN A 66 12.83 11.99 12.18
C ASN A 66 11.78 11.46 13.16
N TYR A 67 10.56 11.99 13.10
CA TYR A 67 9.43 11.53 13.91
C TYR A 67 9.09 10.07 13.61
N CYS A 68 8.95 9.71 12.33
CA CYS A 68 8.62 8.34 11.92
C CYS A 68 9.76 7.35 12.22
N ARG A 69 11.01 7.80 12.14
CA ARG A 69 12.17 7.01 12.57
C ARG A 69 12.10 6.71 14.06
N GLN A 70 11.80 7.70 14.90
CA GLN A 70 11.63 7.46 16.33
C GLN A 70 10.42 6.54 16.60
N GLN A 71 9.30 6.77 15.91
CA GLN A 71 8.12 5.92 16.03
C GLN A 71 8.44 4.45 15.69
N PHE A 72 9.24 4.21 14.64
CA PHE A 72 9.71 2.86 14.33
C PHE A 72 10.63 2.30 15.41
N SER A 73 11.47 3.12 16.04
CA SER A 73 12.27 2.71 17.20
C SER A 73 11.39 2.27 18.37
N LEU A 74 10.36 3.06 18.72
CA LEU A 74 9.40 2.72 19.77
C LEU A 74 8.62 1.44 19.44
N LEU A 75 8.25 1.25 18.17
CA LEU A 75 7.59 0.04 17.70
C LEU A 75 8.47 -1.20 17.87
N LYS A 76 9.78 -1.10 17.59
CA LYS A 76 10.74 -2.17 17.83
C LYS A 76 10.90 -2.47 19.33
N SER A 77 10.98 -1.44 20.18
CA SER A 77 11.02 -1.63 21.64
C SER A 77 9.76 -2.35 22.14
N PHE A 78 8.59 -1.96 21.64
CA PHE A 78 7.33 -2.64 21.94
C PHE A 78 7.35 -4.11 21.50
N ALA A 79 7.83 -4.39 20.28
CA ALA A 79 7.97 -5.76 19.77
C ALA A 79 8.88 -6.63 20.64
N VAL A 80 10.05 -6.10 21.05
CA VAL A 80 10.98 -6.81 21.94
C VAL A 80 10.34 -7.06 23.31
N LYS A 81 9.66 -6.05 23.88
CA LYS A 81 8.98 -6.20 25.17
C LYS A 81 7.89 -7.28 25.16
N TRP A 82 7.15 -7.41 24.06
CA TRP A 82 6.03 -8.32 23.91
C TRP A 82 6.36 -9.51 23.01
N LYS A 83 7.64 -9.86 22.87
CA LYS A 83 8.13 -10.84 21.91
C LYS A 83 7.38 -12.18 21.99
N ASP A 84 7.20 -12.71 23.20
CA ASP A 84 6.60 -14.04 23.41
C ASP A 84 5.11 -14.09 23.01
N PHE A 85 4.45 -12.93 22.91
CA PHE A 85 3.04 -12.80 22.56
C PHE A 85 2.82 -12.18 21.18
N SER A 86 3.87 -11.87 20.43
CA SER A 86 3.75 -11.03 19.23
C SER A 86 4.38 -11.61 17.98
N ILE A 87 3.71 -11.33 16.85
CA ILE A 87 4.29 -11.46 15.52
C ILE A 87 4.53 -10.06 14.94
N PHE A 88 5.72 -9.84 14.38
CA PHE A 88 6.06 -8.62 13.65
C PHE A 88 6.00 -8.90 12.15
N GLN A 89 5.01 -8.32 11.46
CA GLN A 89 4.84 -8.43 10.02
C GLN A 89 5.21 -7.12 9.32
N SER A 90 6.12 -7.21 8.35
CA SER A 90 6.48 -6.12 7.45
C SER A 90 5.89 -6.40 6.08
N LEU A 91 5.01 -5.51 5.61
CA LEU A 91 4.28 -5.69 4.35
C LEU A 91 4.71 -4.66 3.31
N ASP A 92 4.79 -5.08 2.06
CA ASP A 92 5.06 -4.19 0.93
C ASP A 92 4.67 -4.83 -0.41
N ASP A 93 4.35 -4.03 -1.40
CA ASP A 93 4.12 -4.49 -2.76
C ASP A 93 5.37 -4.33 -3.61
N LYS A 94 5.69 -5.36 -4.39
CA LYS A 94 6.73 -5.27 -5.39
C LYS A 94 6.22 -4.47 -6.59
N ALA A 95 7.11 -3.72 -7.24
CA ALA A 95 6.86 -3.15 -8.55
C ALA A 95 6.26 -4.18 -9.51
N ILE A 96 5.22 -3.76 -10.25
CA ILE A 96 4.47 -4.60 -11.18
C ILE A 96 5.44 -5.29 -12.15
N VAL A 97 5.27 -6.60 -12.28
CA VAL A 97 5.99 -7.38 -13.28
C VAL A 97 5.19 -7.34 -14.59
N PRO A 98 5.71 -6.73 -15.67
CA PRO A 98 4.98 -6.61 -16.92
C PRO A 98 4.78 -7.97 -17.59
N VAL A 99 3.62 -8.15 -18.23
CA VAL A 99 3.28 -9.34 -19.00
C VAL A 99 2.81 -8.92 -20.39
N GLY A 100 3.38 -9.53 -21.41
CA GLY A 100 3.04 -9.29 -22.80
C GLY A 100 1.74 -9.95 -23.24
N ASN A 101 1.20 -9.46 -24.36
CA ASN A 101 0.13 -10.16 -25.08
C ASN A 101 0.67 -11.44 -25.76
N PRO A 102 -0.20 -12.35 -26.23
CA PRO A 102 0.22 -13.56 -26.91
C PRO A 102 1.13 -13.24 -28.09
N GLU A 103 2.21 -14.01 -28.23
CA GLU A 103 3.24 -13.87 -29.26
C GLU A 103 4.10 -12.59 -29.09
N GLN A 104 4.00 -11.90 -27.96
CA GLN A 104 4.63 -10.62 -27.67
C GLN A 104 5.26 -10.60 -26.27
N PRO A 105 6.26 -11.44 -25.96
CA PRO A 105 6.85 -11.53 -24.64
C PRO A 105 7.56 -10.24 -24.23
N VAL A 106 7.24 -9.73 -23.04
CA VAL A 106 7.79 -8.51 -22.45
C VAL A 106 8.76 -8.85 -21.33
N SER A 107 9.93 -8.23 -21.34
CA SER A 107 10.92 -8.36 -20.25
C SER A 107 10.36 -7.87 -18.93
N THR A 108 10.63 -8.58 -17.83
CA THR A 108 10.24 -8.20 -16.46
C THR A 108 10.81 -6.85 -15.98
N GLY A 109 11.67 -6.20 -16.76
CA GLY A 109 12.28 -4.92 -16.46
C GLY A 109 13.51 -5.00 -15.55
N VAL A 110 13.79 -6.17 -14.98
CA VAL A 110 14.99 -6.41 -14.16
C VAL A 110 16.19 -6.68 -15.09
N ARG A 111 16.90 -5.61 -15.44
CA ARG A 111 18.06 -5.68 -16.35
C ARG A 111 19.20 -6.47 -15.70
N SER A 112 19.72 -7.46 -16.41
CA SER A 112 21.13 -7.82 -16.32
C SER A 112 21.84 -7.35 -17.59
N HIS A 113 23.17 -7.34 -17.62
CA HIS A 113 23.97 -6.88 -18.77
C HIS A 113 23.81 -7.73 -20.06
N HIS A 114 22.86 -8.69 -20.09
CA HIS A 114 22.61 -9.61 -21.21
C HIS A 114 21.08 -9.82 -21.44
N GLY A 115 20.70 -10.35 -22.61
CA GLY A 115 19.31 -10.51 -23.06
C GLY A 115 18.43 -11.42 -22.17
N ALA A 116 17.11 -11.36 -22.38
CA ALA A 116 16.12 -12.13 -21.59
C ALA A 116 15.82 -13.51 -22.20
N ILE A 117 15.52 -14.49 -21.34
CA ILE A 117 15.07 -15.84 -21.72
C ILE A 117 13.55 -15.79 -21.94
N VAL A 118 13.13 -16.21 -23.12
CA VAL A 118 11.72 -16.43 -23.49
C VAL A 118 11.47 -17.93 -23.46
N ALA A 119 10.28 -18.34 -23.00
CA ALA A 119 9.89 -19.76 -23.00
C ALA A 119 9.63 -20.33 -24.42
N ASN A 120 9.53 -19.47 -25.42
CA ASN A 120 9.02 -19.74 -26.77
C ASN A 120 10.00 -19.15 -27.82
N GLU A 121 9.86 -19.50 -29.10
CA GLU A 121 10.72 -19.00 -30.20
C GLU A 121 10.54 -17.50 -30.53
N ASN A 122 9.63 -16.82 -29.83
CA ASN A 122 9.28 -15.43 -30.06
C ASN A 122 10.41 -14.47 -29.65
N ARG A 123 10.55 -13.37 -30.40
CA ARG A 123 11.47 -12.29 -30.04
C ARG A 123 10.92 -11.48 -28.88
N VAL A 124 11.78 -11.13 -27.91
CA VAL A 124 11.44 -10.17 -26.85
C VAL A 124 11.08 -8.83 -27.49
N VAL A 125 9.91 -8.31 -27.16
CA VAL A 125 9.45 -7.01 -27.64
C VAL A 125 9.59 -5.94 -26.55
N ALA A 126 9.97 -4.73 -26.97
CA ALA A 126 9.79 -3.54 -26.15
C ALA A 126 8.41 -2.96 -26.47
N LEU A 127 7.43 -3.29 -25.64
CA LEU A 127 6.12 -2.63 -25.70
C LEU A 127 6.20 -1.36 -24.85
N ASP A 128 5.74 -0.24 -25.40
CA ASP A 128 5.54 0.96 -24.60
C ASP A 128 4.51 0.68 -23.50
N HIS A 129 4.64 1.33 -22.34
CA HIS A 129 3.85 1.06 -21.14
C HIS A 129 2.35 1.21 -21.38
N ASP A 130 1.98 1.98 -22.40
CA ASP A 130 0.59 2.23 -22.82
C ASP A 130 -0.04 1.06 -23.65
N PHE A 131 0.72 0.03 -24.05
CA PHE A 131 0.26 -1.02 -24.99
C PHE A 131 -0.02 -2.41 -24.39
N HIS A 132 0.34 -2.65 -23.12
CA HIS A 132 0.04 -3.92 -22.44
C HIS A 132 -0.55 -3.70 -21.05
N VAL A 133 -1.79 -4.13 -20.85
CA VAL A 133 -2.55 -3.92 -19.60
C VAL A 133 -2.26 -5.04 -18.58
N ALA A 134 -1.88 -6.22 -19.07
CA ALA A 134 -1.55 -7.38 -18.26
C ALA A 134 -0.29 -7.14 -17.41
N GLY A 135 -0.31 -7.66 -16.18
CA GLY A 135 0.82 -7.58 -15.27
C GLY A 135 0.58 -8.44 -14.05
N ILE A 136 1.65 -8.70 -13.31
CA ILE A 136 1.62 -9.46 -12.07
C ILE A 136 1.98 -8.52 -10.92
N VAL A 137 1.23 -8.63 -9.82
CA VAL A 137 1.46 -7.88 -8.57
C VAL A 137 1.95 -8.85 -7.49
N PRO A 138 3.26 -8.87 -7.18
CA PRO A 138 3.77 -9.60 -6.03
C PRO A 138 3.61 -8.78 -4.75
N SER A 139 2.88 -9.31 -3.77
CA SER A 139 2.75 -8.73 -2.42
C SER A 139 3.63 -9.51 -1.44
N VAL A 140 4.46 -8.81 -0.68
CA VAL A 140 5.38 -9.39 0.30
C VAL A 140 4.77 -9.31 1.69
N TYR A 141 4.75 -10.45 2.36
CA TYR A 141 4.53 -10.59 3.79
C TYR A 141 5.82 -11.10 4.41
N PHE A 142 6.53 -10.24 5.15
CA PHE A 142 7.77 -10.61 5.84
C PHE A 142 7.50 -10.75 7.33
N ALA A 143 7.45 -11.99 7.83
CA ALA A 143 7.38 -12.28 9.26
C ALA A 143 8.78 -12.12 9.86
N VAL A 144 8.99 -11.03 10.59
CA VAL A 144 10.27 -10.71 11.21
C VAL A 144 10.43 -11.56 12.46
N SER A 145 11.56 -12.27 12.56
CA SER A 145 12.00 -12.89 13.81
C SER A 145 12.37 -11.77 14.79
N ILE A 146 11.50 -11.51 15.77
CA ILE A 146 11.73 -10.47 16.78
C ILE A 146 12.98 -10.86 17.60
N PRO A 147 14.02 -10.01 17.62
CA PRO A 147 15.25 -10.29 18.35
C PRO A 147 15.08 -10.07 19.87
N GLU A 148 16.09 -10.46 20.64
CA GLU A 148 16.16 -10.19 22.10
C GLU A 148 16.41 -8.71 22.41
N SER A 149 17.06 -7.98 21.50
CA SER A 149 17.40 -6.57 21.67
C SER A 149 16.96 -5.72 20.49
N ILE A 150 16.59 -4.46 20.77
CA ILE A 150 16.22 -3.47 19.75
C ILE A 150 17.35 -3.11 18.77
N HIS A 151 18.59 -3.40 19.18
CA HIS A 151 19.82 -3.13 18.43
C HIS A 151 20.19 -4.26 17.48
N ASP A 152 19.58 -5.43 17.64
CA ASP A 152 19.78 -6.58 16.76
C ASP A 152 18.97 -6.45 15.46
N SER A 153 19.15 -7.42 14.57
CA SER A 153 18.61 -7.37 13.21
C SER A 153 17.12 -7.74 13.16
N PHE A 154 16.30 -6.79 12.73
CA PHE A 154 14.90 -6.98 12.32
C PHE A 154 14.76 -7.38 10.83
N TYR A 155 15.81 -7.98 10.25
CA TYR A 155 15.85 -8.40 8.84
C TYR A 155 16.02 -9.92 8.67
N ARG A 156 15.74 -10.69 9.72
CA ARG A 156 15.65 -12.16 9.69
C ARG A 156 14.20 -12.60 9.86
N GLY A 157 13.89 -13.82 9.42
CA GLY A 157 12.57 -14.44 9.54
C GLY A 157 12.05 -14.98 8.21
N SER A 158 10.78 -15.39 8.17
CA SER A 158 10.20 -16.06 7.01
C SER A 158 9.57 -15.06 6.04
N VAL A 159 9.73 -15.31 4.74
CA VAL A 159 9.17 -14.47 3.68
C VAL A 159 8.09 -15.24 2.95
N HIS A 160 6.94 -14.59 2.82
CA HIS A 160 5.77 -15.07 2.11
C HIS A 160 5.48 -14.09 0.97
N VAL A 161 5.23 -14.59 -0.24
CA VAL A 161 4.95 -13.77 -1.43
C VAL A 161 3.67 -14.24 -2.08
N THR A 162 2.68 -13.36 -2.13
CA THR A 162 1.43 -13.59 -2.87
C THR A 162 1.58 -13.05 -4.28
N VAL A 163 1.34 -13.88 -5.30
CA VAL A 163 1.51 -13.50 -6.71
C VAL A 163 0.15 -13.42 -7.39
N LYS A 164 -0.22 -12.23 -7.88
CA LYS A 164 -1.60 -11.89 -8.28
C LYS A 164 -1.68 -11.29 -9.66
N ASP A 165 -2.83 -11.44 -10.32
CA ASP A 165 -3.14 -10.72 -11.55
C ASP A 165 -3.46 -9.24 -11.28
N LYS A 166 -2.80 -8.34 -12.00
CA LYS A 166 -3.01 -6.89 -11.89
C LYS A 166 -4.45 -6.47 -12.26
N VAL A 167 -5.08 -7.16 -13.20
CA VAL A 167 -6.33 -6.70 -13.81
C VAL A 167 -7.52 -7.01 -12.91
N PHE A 168 -7.71 -8.26 -12.51
CA PHE A 168 -8.88 -8.75 -11.80
C PHE A 168 -8.63 -9.08 -10.33
N GLU A 169 -7.38 -9.06 -9.86
CA GLU A 169 -7.00 -9.23 -8.45
C GLU A 169 -6.24 -8.01 -7.91
N PRO A 170 -6.79 -6.79 -8.03
CA PRO A 170 -6.09 -5.59 -7.60
C PRO A 170 -5.79 -5.60 -6.10
N SER A 171 -4.62 -5.06 -5.73
CA SER A 171 -4.30 -4.71 -4.35
C SER A 171 -5.38 -3.79 -3.78
N SER A 172 -5.80 -4.11 -2.56
CA SER A 172 -6.74 -3.32 -1.77
C SER A 172 -6.53 -3.62 -0.29
N PRO A 173 -6.97 -2.75 0.63
CA PRO A 173 -6.84 -3.00 2.06
C PRO A 173 -7.46 -4.33 2.49
N LEU A 174 -8.67 -4.63 1.97
CA LEU A 174 -9.39 -5.87 2.29
C LEU A 174 -8.62 -7.10 1.80
N ARG A 175 -8.10 -7.04 0.56
CA ARG A 175 -7.37 -8.15 -0.05
C ARG A 175 -6.06 -8.44 0.68
N HIS A 176 -5.31 -7.41 1.05
CA HIS A 176 -4.11 -7.59 1.88
C HIS A 176 -4.43 -8.19 3.26
N SER A 177 -5.54 -7.78 3.89
CA SER A 177 -5.98 -8.39 5.15
C SER A 177 -6.37 -9.85 4.97
N ALA A 178 -7.09 -10.23 3.91
CA ALA A 178 -7.45 -11.62 3.63
C ALA A 178 -6.22 -12.49 3.38
N GLU A 179 -5.28 -12.01 2.58
CA GLU A 179 -3.98 -12.68 2.34
C GLU A 179 -3.18 -12.82 3.64
N THR A 180 -3.16 -11.78 4.48
CA THR A 180 -2.51 -11.83 5.79
C THR A 180 -3.16 -12.86 6.70
N VAL A 181 -4.50 -12.85 6.84
CA VAL A 181 -5.25 -13.81 7.67
C VAL A 181 -4.97 -15.24 7.22
N LYS A 182 -4.97 -15.48 5.90
CA LYS A 182 -4.63 -16.79 5.32
C LYS A 182 -3.22 -17.24 5.67
N ILE A 183 -2.23 -16.35 5.53
CA ILE A 183 -0.83 -16.65 5.89
C ILE A 183 -0.72 -16.92 7.40
N VAL A 184 -1.36 -16.10 8.23
CA VAL A 184 -1.32 -16.27 9.69
C VAL A 184 -1.95 -17.60 10.11
N ARG A 185 -3.12 -17.95 9.59
CA ARG A 185 -3.78 -19.24 9.86
C ARG A 185 -2.94 -20.43 9.43
N ASN A 186 -2.28 -20.35 8.27
CA ASN A 186 -1.53 -21.49 7.75
C ASN A 186 -0.15 -21.70 8.41
N TYR A 187 0.46 -20.66 8.99
CA TYR A 187 1.86 -20.71 9.45
C TYR A 187 2.07 -20.28 10.90
N PHE A 188 1.09 -19.62 11.50
CA PHE A 188 1.18 -19.01 12.83
C PHE A 188 -0.12 -19.25 13.62
N SER A 189 -0.70 -20.44 13.48
CA SER A 189 -1.91 -20.89 14.19
C SER A 189 -1.73 -22.34 14.62
N GLU A 190 -2.31 -22.69 15.77
CA GLU A 190 -2.35 -24.06 16.28
C GLU A 190 -3.71 -24.74 16.06
N ASP A 191 -4.76 -23.96 15.75
CA ASP A 191 -6.15 -24.41 15.62
C ASP A 191 -6.77 -24.06 14.24
N ASP A 192 -5.92 -23.68 13.28
CA ASP A 192 -6.26 -23.25 11.92
C ASP A 192 -7.16 -22.01 11.82
N VAL A 193 -7.47 -21.33 12.93
CA VAL A 193 -8.41 -20.21 12.99
C VAL A 193 -7.78 -18.98 13.61
N ASN A 194 -7.23 -19.11 14.82
CA ASN A 194 -6.72 -18.04 15.65
C ASN A 194 -5.21 -17.87 15.46
N CYS A 195 -4.71 -16.63 15.54
CA CYS A 195 -3.27 -16.43 15.55
C CYS A 195 -2.70 -16.98 16.86
N GLN A 196 -1.66 -17.80 16.80
CA GLN A 196 -0.91 -18.30 17.96
C GLN A 196 -0.46 -17.15 18.86
N PHE A 197 -0.04 -16.04 18.25
CA PHE A 197 0.36 -14.83 18.94
C PHE A 197 -0.81 -13.84 19.06
N PRO A 198 -1.23 -13.44 20.28
CA PRO A 198 -2.35 -12.51 20.46
C PRO A 198 -2.04 -11.05 20.08
N ILE A 199 -0.78 -10.71 19.77
CA ILE A 199 -0.39 -9.36 19.34
C ILE A 199 0.16 -9.41 17.92
N VAL A 200 -0.40 -8.59 17.02
CA VAL A 200 0.13 -8.40 15.67
C VAL A 200 0.68 -6.99 15.52
N ILE A 201 1.95 -6.90 15.11
CA ILE A 201 2.62 -5.64 14.80
C ILE A 201 2.87 -5.58 13.31
N ARG A 202 2.17 -4.68 12.61
CA ARG A 202 2.31 -4.42 11.18
C ARG A 202 3.12 -3.16 10.91
N TYR A 203 4.09 -3.27 10.01
CA TYR A 203 4.83 -2.13 9.48
C TYR A 203 4.82 -2.10 7.94
N THR A 204 4.51 -0.94 7.35
CA THR A 204 4.36 -0.79 5.88
C THR A 204 4.99 0.50 5.36
N ASP A 205 5.09 0.65 4.03
CA ASP A 205 5.54 1.88 3.39
C ASP A 205 4.50 3.03 3.45
N GLY A 206 3.24 2.71 3.76
CA GLY A 206 2.14 3.67 3.80
C GLY A 206 1.55 4.04 2.44
N GLY A 207 1.66 3.15 1.45
CA GLY A 207 0.89 3.20 0.21
C GLY A 207 -0.62 3.33 0.45
N PRO A 208 -1.42 3.66 -0.58
CA PRO A 208 -2.86 3.85 -0.44
C PRO A 208 -3.57 2.73 0.31
N ASP A 209 -3.18 1.48 0.06
CA ASP A 209 -3.80 0.29 0.67
C ASP A 209 -3.32 -0.02 2.09
N HIS A 210 -2.32 0.73 2.58
CA HIS A 210 -1.75 0.60 3.92
C HIS A 210 -1.75 1.91 4.71
N ARG A 211 -2.47 2.92 4.21
CA ARG A 211 -2.54 4.23 4.86
C ARG A 211 -3.44 4.19 6.10
N THR A 212 -2.83 4.27 7.28
CA THR A 212 -3.50 4.21 8.59
C THR A 212 -4.58 5.28 8.83
N THR A 213 -4.57 6.39 8.09
CA THR A 213 -5.60 7.44 8.16
C THR A 213 -6.84 7.15 7.33
N PHE A 214 -6.78 6.20 6.39
CA PHE A 214 -7.91 5.83 5.54
C PHE A 214 -8.85 4.89 6.28
N LYS A 215 -10.16 5.20 6.22
CA LYS A 215 -11.17 4.41 6.94
C LYS A 215 -11.26 2.98 6.40
N SER A 216 -11.06 2.77 5.09
CA SER A 216 -10.97 1.43 4.49
C SER A 216 -9.85 0.57 5.08
N VAL A 217 -8.67 1.16 5.33
CA VAL A 217 -7.54 0.50 5.98
C VAL A 217 -7.84 0.21 7.44
N GLN A 218 -8.47 1.15 8.16
CA GLN A 218 -8.91 0.94 9.54
C GLN A 218 -9.93 -0.19 9.64
N MET A 219 -10.91 -0.26 8.72
CA MET A 219 -11.88 -1.36 8.67
C MET A 219 -11.20 -2.70 8.38
N SER A 220 -10.23 -2.72 7.47
CA SER A 220 -9.49 -3.95 7.14
C SER A 220 -8.59 -4.42 8.29
N CYS A 221 -8.08 -3.49 9.12
CA CYS A 221 -7.38 -3.82 10.37
C CYS A 221 -8.34 -4.37 11.43
N LEU A 222 -9.57 -3.84 11.56
CA LEU A 222 -10.59 -4.40 12.45
C LEU A 222 -10.96 -5.83 12.03
N LEU A 223 -11.13 -6.05 10.72
CA LEU A 223 -11.42 -7.38 10.18
C LEU A 223 -10.35 -8.41 10.54
N GLU A 224 -9.07 -8.06 10.37
CA GLU A 224 -7.96 -8.93 10.75
C GLU A 224 -7.90 -9.15 12.27
N PHE A 225 -8.13 -8.11 13.07
CA PHE A 225 -8.18 -8.19 14.53
C PHE A 225 -9.25 -9.17 15.00
N ILE A 226 -10.43 -9.16 14.38
CA ILE A 226 -11.52 -10.10 14.67
C ILE A 226 -11.19 -11.50 14.12
N ALA A 227 -10.73 -11.60 12.88
CA ALA A 227 -10.49 -12.87 12.18
C ALA A 227 -9.43 -13.75 12.85
N LEU A 228 -8.49 -13.13 13.58
CA LEU A 228 -7.36 -13.79 14.23
C LEU A 228 -7.46 -13.81 15.76
N ASP A 229 -8.61 -13.36 16.31
CA ASP A 229 -8.86 -13.18 17.74
C ASP A 229 -7.69 -12.53 18.48
N LEU A 230 -7.31 -11.33 18.03
CA LEU A 230 -6.15 -10.62 18.59
C LEU A 230 -6.51 -9.86 19.86
N ASP A 231 -5.57 -9.78 20.78
CA ASP A 231 -5.65 -8.88 21.93
C ASP A 231 -5.22 -7.46 21.56
N MET A 232 -4.28 -7.35 20.62
CA MET A 232 -3.82 -6.07 20.11
C MET A 232 -3.33 -6.16 18.66
N LEU A 233 -3.71 -5.19 17.85
CA LEU A 233 -3.16 -4.98 16.50
C LEU A 233 -2.57 -3.57 16.42
N VAL A 234 -1.33 -3.47 15.97
CA VAL A 234 -0.63 -2.20 15.74
C VAL A 234 -0.27 -2.11 14.27
N ALA A 235 -0.93 -1.22 13.53
CA ALA A 235 -0.56 -0.91 12.15
C ALA A 235 0.19 0.43 12.11
N ALA A 236 1.47 0.40 11.75
CA ALA A 236 2.31 1.57 11.60
C ALA A 236 2.87 1.67 10.17
N ARG A 237 3.22 2.88 9.73
CA ARG A 237 3.74 3.13 8.38
C ARG A 237 4.94 4.07 8.37
N THR A 238 5.76 3.99 7.32
CA THR A 238 6.81 4.99 7.07
C THR A 238 6.22 6.36 6.68
N ALA A 239 7.03 7.41 6.85
CA ALA A 239 6.77 8.69 6.21
C ALA A 239 6.83 8.55 4.67
N PRO A 240 6.10 9.39 3.90
CA PRO A 240 6.25 9.44 2.46
C PRO A 240 7.70 9.55 2.01
N ALA A 241 8.02 8.91 0.88
CA ALA A 241 9.38 8.79 0.34
C ALA A 241 10.40 8.09 1.26
N GLN A 242 9.98 7.49 2.38
CA GLN A 242 10.85 6.77 3.31
C GLN A 242 10.60 5.25 3.39
N SER A 243 10.05 4.66 2.32
CA SER A 243 9.79 3.20 2.22
C SER A 243 11.01 2.34 2.55
N TYR A 244 12.23 2.83 2.33
CA TYR A 244 13.48 2.13 2.63
C TYR A 244 13.70 1.77 4.11
N HIS A 245 12.94 2.39 5.03
CA HIS A 245 12.91 1.98 6.44
C HIS A 245 12.08 0.72 6.68
N ASN A 246 11.17 0.37 5.77
CA ASN A 246 10.36 -0.84 5.84
C ASN A 246 11.24 -2.09 5.63
N PRO A 247 11.27 -3.06 6.57
CA PRO A 247 12.08 -4.26 6.41
C PRO A 247 11.83 -5.05 5.12
N ALA A 248 10.58 -5.14 4.67
CA ALA A 248 10.15 -5.82 3.46
C ALA A 248 10.78 -5.25 2.17
N GLU A 249 11.18 -3.97 2.14
CA GLU A 249 11.85 -3.37 0.98
C GLU A 249 13.15 -4.14 0.64
N ARG A 250 13.86 -4.69 1.64
CA ARG A 250 15.08 -5.49 1.38
C ARG A 250 14.79 -6.80 0.67
N VAL A 251 13.62 -7.40 0.91
CA VAL A 251 13.18 -8.64 0.26
C VAL A 251 13.02 -8.43 -1.25
N MET A 252 12.64 -7.22 -1.67
CA MET A 252 12.44 -6.88 -3.10
C MET A 252 13.68 -7.15 -3.96
N SER A 253 14.87 -6.98 -3.38
CA SER A 253 16.15 -7.27 -4.04
C SER A 253 16.34 -8.77 -4.32
N THR A 254 15.86 -9.64 -3.42
CA THR A 254 15.88 -11.09 -3.60
C THR A 254 14.88 -11.50 -4.67
N LEU A 255 13.67 -10.94 -4.65
CA LEU A 255 12.67 -11.20 -5.69
C LEU A 255 13.13 -10.76 -7.08
N ASN A 256 13.90 -9.66 -7.18
CA ASN A 256 14.52 -9.27 -8.45
C ASN A 256 15.40 -10.37 -9.04
N LEU A 257 16.11 -11.17 -8.23
CA LEU A 257 16.90 -12.30 -8.72
C LEU A 257 16.04 -13.35 -9.44
N GLY A 258 14.83 -13.60 -8.93
CA GLY A 258 13.86 -14.50 -9.57
C GLY A 258 13.34 -13.98 -10.91
N LEU A 259 13.33 -12.65 -11.10
CA LEU A 259 12.83 -11.99 -12.30
C LEU A 259 13.92 -11.68 -13.34
N GLN A 260 15.20 -11.80 -13.00
CA GLN A 260 16.31 -11.51 -13.91
C GLN A 260 16.26 -12.39 -15.16
N ASN A 261 16.45 -11.76 -16.33
CA ASN A 261 16.48 -12.41 -17.64
C ASN A 261 15.23 -13.24 -17.93
N VAL A 262 14.06 -12.77 -17.48
CA VAL A 262 12.77 -13.38 -17.78
C VAL A 262 11.97 -12.43 -18.68
N ALA A 263 11.31 -12.98 -19.69
CA ALA A 263 10.26 -12.31 -20.43
C ALA A 263 8.96 -13.13 -20.35
N LEU A 264 7.83 -12.45 -20.15
CA LEU A 264 6.54 -13.06 -19.88
C LEU A 264 5.52 -12.65 -20.94
N GLU A 265 4.67 -13.59 -21.33
CA GLU A 265 3.45 -13.36 -22.09
C GLU A 265 2.32 -14.19 -21.50
N ARG A 266 1.09 -13.68 -21.63
CA ARG A 266 -0.12 -14.45 -21.30
C ARG A 266 -0.43 -15.47 -22.40
N LYS A 267 -1.17 -16.52 -22.07
CA LYS A 267 -1.66 -17.47 -23.08
C LYS A 267 -2.73 -16.83 -23.97
N LYS A 268 -2.87 -17.36 -25.18
CA LYS A 268 -3.91 -16.94 -26.12
C LYS A 268 -5.27 -17.44 -25.62
N MET A 269 -6.22 -16.53 -25.47
CA MET A 269 -7.63 -16.81 -25.20
C MET A 269 -8.35 -17.26 -26.47
N ARG A 270 -9.63 -17.62 -26.37
CA ARG A 270 -10.48 -17.85 -27.54
C ARG A 270 -10.57 -16.58 -28.41
N ALA A 271 -10.71 -16.76 -29.72
CA ALA A 271 -10.66 -15.69 -30.71
C ALA A 271 -11.66 -14.55 -30.42
N GLU A 272 -12.84 -14.87 -29.91
CA GLU A 272 -13.87 -13.89 -29.51
C GLU A 272 -13.38 -12.94 -28.40
N PHE A 273 -12.74 -13.49 -27.36
CA PHE A 273 -12.21 -12.71 -26.24
C PHE A 273 -10.92 -11.97 -26.62
N GLU A 274 -10.08 -12.55 -27.48
CA GLU A 274 -8.91 -11.85 -28.02
C GLU A 274 -9.31 -10.62 -28.84
N MET A 275 -10.33 -10.75 -29.68
CA MET A 275 -10.83 -9.64 -30.49
C MET A 275 -11.38 -8.51 -29.60
N GLN A 276 -12.08 -8.86 -28.53
CA GLN A 276 -12.55 -7.89 -27.54
C GLN A 276 -11.37 -7.20 -26.83
N ALA A 277 -10.45 -7.98 -26.26
CA ALA A 277 -9.31 -7.46 -25.49
C ALA A 277 -8.34 -6.61 -26.32
N LYS A 278 -8.16 -6.92 -27.61
CA LYS A 278 -7.28 -6.16 -28.53
C LYS A 278 -7.61 -4.67 -28.62
N SER A 279 -8.87 -4.31 -28.40
CA SER A 279 -9.35 -2.93 -28.46
C SER A 279 -9.25 -2.17 -27.12
N LEU A 280 -8.90 -2.86 -26.03
CA LEU A 280 -9.00 -2.34 -24.65
C LEU A 280 -7.62 -1.96 -24.13
N ASN A 281 -7.35 -0.65 -24.11
CA ASN A 281 -6.02 -0.10 -23.78
C ASN A 281 -5.90 0.41 -22.33
N SER A 282 -6.86 0.08 -21.45
CA SER A 282 -6.80 0.47 -20.04
C SER A 282 -7.40 -0.58 -19.12
N LEU A 283 -6.95 -0.60 -17.86
CA LEU A 283 -7.50 -1.49 -16.82
C LEU A 283 -9.02 -1.33 -16.69
N GLN A 284 -9.50 -0.08 -16.65
CA GLN A 284 -10.93 0.19 -16.52
C GLN A 284 -11.72 -0.30 -17.74
N ALA A 285 -11.16 -0.17 -18.95
CA ALA A 285 -11.82 -0.64 -20.16
C ALA A 285 -11.98 -2.17 -20.16
N ILE A 286 -10.94 -2.90 -19.74
CA ILE A 286 -10.99 -4.37 -19.61
C ILE A 286 -11.99 -4.80 -18.53
N ARG A 287 -11.96 -4.16 -17.35
CA ARG A 287 -12.89 -4.47 -16.25
C ARG A 287 -14.35 -4.24 -16.65
N ASN A 288 -14.66 -3.08 -17.22
CA ASN A 288 -16.02 -2.76 -17.68
C ASN A 288 -16.51 -3.71 -18.79
N ALA A 289 -15.61 -4.14 -19.69
CA ALA A 289 -15.96 -5.12 -20.71
C ALA A 289 -16.24 -6.50 -20.10
N ALA A 290 -15.46 -6.90 -19.10
CA ALA A 290 -15.64 -8.15 -18.38
C ALA A 290 -16.90 -8.18 -17.51
N GLU A 291 -17.34 -7.04 -16.98
CA GLU A 291 -18.66 -6.93 -16.31
C GLU A 291 -19.82 -7.18 -17.28
N ARG A 292 -19.69 -6.74 -18.53
CA ARG A 292 -20.72 -6.96 -19.57
C ARG A 292 -20.66 -8.37 -20.16
N ASN A 293 -19.49 -8.98 -20.15
CA ASN A 293 -19.25 -10.32 -20.69
C ASN A 293 -18.47 -11.16 -19.69
N GLY A 294 -19.17 -11.87 -18.81
CA GLY A 294 -18.56 -12.66 -17.73
C GLY A 294 -17.53 -13.68 -18.21
N GLY A 295 -17.67 -14.20 -19.44
CA GLY A 295 -16.71 -15.13 -20.04
C GLY A 295 -15.32 -14.51 -20.27
N LEU A 296 -15.24 -13.19 -20.47
CA LEU A 296 -13.97 -12.49 -20.67
C LEU A 296 -13.11 -12.48 -19.39
N LYS A 297 -13.73 -12.31 -18.21
CA LYS A 297 -13.00 -12.35 -16.92
C LYS A 297 -12.32 -13.70 -16.74
N THR A 298 -13.10 -14.78 -16.88
CA THR A 298 -12.61 -16.15 -16.72
C THR A 298 -11.52 -16.47 -17.74
N ALA A 299 -11.76 -16.18 -19.03
CA ALA A 299 -10.77 -16.44 -20.07
C ALA A 299 -9.46 -15.66 -19.85
N PHE A 300 -9.54 -14.42 -19.35
CA PHE A 300 -8.36 -13.61 -19.07
C PHE A 300 -7.56 -14.14 -17.88
N LEU A 301 -8.22 -14.54 -16.80
CA LEU A 301 -7.60 -15.17 -15.62
C LEU A 301 -6.90 -16.49 -16.01
N GLU A 302 -7.56 -17.37 -16.77
CA GLU A 302 -6.97 -18.60 -17.29
C GLU A 302 -5.74 -18.33 -18.18
N SER A 303 -5.80 -17.26 -18.97
CA SER A 303 -4.70 -16.80 -19.82
C SER A 303 -3.49 -16.31 -19.00
N MET A 304 -3.73 -15.66 -17.86
CA MET A 304 -2.71 -15.15 -16.94
C MET A 304 -2.09 -16.22 -16.04
N GLU A 305 -2.75 -17.36 -15.85
CA GLU A 305 -2.22 -18.43 -15.00
C GLU A 305 -0.84 -18.94 -15.46
N TYR A 306 -0.60 -18.97 -16.78
CA TYR A 306 0.69 -19.38 -17.31
C TYR A 306 1.86 -18.49 -16.81
N PRO A 307 1.88 -17.17 -17.04
CA PRO A 307 2.95 -16.32 -16.50
C PRO A 307 2.95 -16.26 -14.96
N LEU A 308 1.79 -16.35 -14.30
CA LEU A 308 1.72 -16.42 -12.83
C LEU A 308 2.47 -17.65 -12.30
N SER A 309 2.20 -18.84 -12.83
CA SER A 309 2.86 -20.09 -12.43
C SER A 309 4.38 -20.05 -12.59
N ILE A 310 4.89 -19.41 -13.66
CA ILE A 310 6.33 -19.22 -13.88
C ILE A 310 6.93 -18.35 -12.76
N VAL A 311 6.31 -17.22 -12.44
CA VAL A 311 6.78 -16.33 -11.38
C VAL A 311 6.71 -17.02 -10.02
N ARG A 312 5.63 -17.75 -9.74
CA ARG A 312 5.49 -18.53 -8.51
C ARG A 312 6.59 -19.56 -8.35
N GLN A 313 6.86 -20.35 -9.39
CA GLN A 313 7.95 -21.34 -9.39
C GLN A 313 9.31 -20.67 -9.18
N ARG A 314 9.56 -19.52 -9.82
CA ARG A 314 10.82 -18.78 -9.69
C ARG A 314 11.02 -18.26 -8.28
N PHE A 315 9.99 -17.68 -7.66
CA PHE A 315 10.06 -17.20 -6.28
C PHE A 315 10.19 -18.32 -5.27
N GLY A 316 9.52 -19.45 -5.45
CA GLY A 316 9.62 -20.61 -4.54
C GLY A 316 11.02 -21.26 -4.51
N LYS A 317 11.87 -20.97 -5.50
CA LYS A 317 13.28 -21.40 -5.54
C LYS A 317 14.23 -20.44 -4.82
N LEU A 318 13.78 -19.22 -4.52
CA LEU A 318 14.58 -18.24 -3.82
C LEU A 318 14.65 -18.59 -2.33
N LYS A 319 15.78 -18.20 -1.72
CA LYS A 319 15.97 -18.31 -0.27
C LYS A 319 16.20 -16.93 0.33
N TRP A 320 15.54 -16.64 1.43
CA TRP A 320 15.79 -15.46 2.27
C TRP A 320 16.49 -15.92 3.55
N THR A 321 17.68 -15.39 3.82
CA THR A 321 18.52 -15.78 4.97
C THR A 321 18.73 -17.30 5.15
N GLY A 322 18.62 -18.08 4.07
CA GLY A 322 18.79 -19.54 4.07
C GLY A 322 17.47 -20.33 3.99
N GLU A 323 16.33 -19.71 4.31
CA GLU A 323 15.00 -20.33 4.27
C GLU A 323 14.31 -20.11 2.93
N LYS A 324 13.51 -21.07 2.46
CA LYS A 324 12.76 -20.92 1.21
C LYS A 324 11.70 -19.81 1.33
N ILE A 325 11.50 -19.06 0.25
CA ILE A 325 10.37 -18.13 0.15
C ILE A 325 9.09 -18.93 -0.07
N ASN A 326 8.10 -18.73 0.79
CA ASN A 326 6.77 -19.33 0.67
C ASN A 326 5.96 -18.53 -0.35
N VAL A 327 5.36 -19.19 -1.34
CA VAL A 327 4.62 -18.51 -2.41
C VAL A 327 3.16 -18.88 -2.36
N HIS A 328 2.29 -17.88 -2.45
CA HIS A 328 0.84 -18.00 -2.31
C HIS A 328 0.11 -17.47 -3.55
N GLU A 329 -1.10 -17.95 -3.73
CA GLU A 329 -2.08 -17.38 -4.67
C GLU A 329 -2.83 -16.22 -4.00
N GLY A 330 -3.35 -15.30 -4.82
CA GLY A 330 -4.20 -14.20 -4.37
C GLY A 330 -5.43 -14.70 -3.62
N ALA A 331 -5.98 -13.85 -2.74
CA ALA A 331 -7.22 -14.19 -2.05
C ALA A 331 -8.38 -14.34 -3.05
N SER A 332 -9.20 -15.37 -2.89
CA SER A 332 -10.40 -15.57 -3.70
C SER A 332 -11.50 -14.56 -3.31
N GLU A 333 -12.46 -14.31 -4.21
CA GLU A 333 -13.61 -13.44 -3.90
C GLU A 333 -14.45 -13.97 -2.72
N GLU A 334 -14.44 -15.29 -2.52
CA GLU A 334 -15.11 -15.94 -1.40
C GLU A 334 -14.41 -15.64 -0.07
N GLU A 335 -13.07 -15.77 -0.03
CA GLU A 335 -12.23 -15.40 1.13
C GLU A 335 -12.42 -13.91 1.49
N LEU A 336 -12.54 -13.03 0.49
CA LEU A 336 -12.84 -11.61 0.71
C LEU A 336 -14.22 -11.39 1.30
N SER A 337 -15.23 -12.08 0.76
CA SER A 337 -16.62 -11.95 1.23
C SER A 337 -16.76 -12.44 2.67
N GLU A 338 -16.17 -13.59 2.98
CA GLU A 338 -16.15 -14.16 4.34
C GLU A 338 -15.49 -13.21 5.34
N LEU A 339 -14.29 -12.70 5.01
CA LEU A 339 -13.61 -11.75 5.86
C LEU A 339 -14.46 -10.49 6.07
N SER A 340 -15.03 -9.93 4.99
CA SER A 340 -15.79 -8.69 5.05
C SER A 340 -17.00 -8.75 5.99
N ARG A 341 -17.63 -9.93 6.14
CA ARG A 341 -18.78 -10.16 7.01
C ARG A 341 -18.44 -10.07 8.49
N LEU A 342 -17.18 -10.26 8.89
CA LEU A 342 -16.81 -10.23 10.31
C LEU A 342 -17.01 -8.87 10.98
N LEU A 343 -17.13 -7.77 10.22
CA LEU A 343 -17.53 -6.48 10.81
C LEU A 343 -18.92 -6.55 11.48
N GLN A 344 -19.79 -7.46 11.04
CA GLN A 344 -21.12 -7.65 11.62
C GLN A 344 -21.09 -8.21 13.05
N VAL A 345 -19.95 -8.76 13.48
CA VAL A 345 -19.72 -9.17 14.87
C VAL A 345 -19.72 -7.96 15.80
N ILE A 346 -19.22 -6.81 15.34
CA ILE A 346 -19.28 -5.56 16.12
C ILE A 346 -20.65 -4.90 15.96
N ASP A 347 -21.15 -4.84 14.73
CA ASP A 347 -22.40 -4.17 14.41
C ASP A 347 -23.11 -4.84 13.22
N PRO A 348 -24.25 -5.51 13.44
CA PRO A 348 -24.99 -6.22 12.39
C PRO A 348 -25.44 -5.35 11.21
N LEU A 349 -25.52 -4.03 11.38
CA LEU A 349 -25.95 -3.09 10.33
C LEU A 349 -24.82 -2.70 9.37
N VAL A 350 -23.58 -3.08 9.69
CA VAL A 350 -22.40 -2.73 8.90
C VAL A 350 -22.24 -3.69 7.73
N ASN A 351 -22.06 -3.11 6.55
CA ASN A 351 -21.66 -3.82 5.34
C ASN A 351 -20.35 -3.20 4.82
N PHE A 352 -19.31 -4.01 4.69
CA PHE A 352 -18.01 -3.56 4.20
C PHE A 352 -18.08 -2.94 2.79
N GLU A 353 -18.91 -3.50 1.90
CA GLU A 353 -19.07 -3.01 0.53
C GLU A 353 -19.77 -1.64 0.49
N ASN A 354 -20.59 -1.34 1.49
CA ASN A 354 -21.29 -0.07 1.62
C ASN A 354 -20.67 0.80 2.71
N GLN A 355 -19.67 1.61 2.32
CA GLN A 355 -18.92 2.48 3.23
C GLN A 355 -19.79 3.45 4.04
N LYS A 356 -21.02 3.76 3.59
CA LYS A 356 -21.96 4.61 4.34
C LYS A 356 -22.36 4.00 5.68
N THR A 357 -22.40 2.67 5.74
CA THR A 357 -22.74 1.93 6.96
C THR A 357 -21.65 2.02 8.03
N TRP A 358 -20.42 2.38 7.66
CA TRP A 358 -19.30 2.48 8.60
C TRP A 358 -19.42 3.63 9.60
N ASN A 359 -20.48 4.44 9.50
CA ASN A 359 -20.80 5.52 10.43
C ASN A 359 -21.91 5.13 11.43
N SER A 360 -22.24 3.84 11.49
CA SER A 360 -23.15 3.31 12.50
C SER A 360 -22.65 3.54 13.93
N SER A 361 -23.58 3.66 14.86
CA SER A 361 -23.29 4.18 16.20
C SER A 361 -22.46 3.19 17.03
N GLU A 362 -22.74 1.90 16.88
CA GLU A 362 -22.13 0.79 17.60
C GLU A 362 -20.69 0.60 17.14
N LEU A 363 -20.44 0.62 15.82
CA LEU A 363 -19.09 0.60 15.27
C LEU A 363 -18.27 1.83 15.71
N GLN A 364 -18.86 3.03 15.72
CA GLN A 364 -18.13 4.21 16.20
C GLN A 364 -17.78 4.11 17.69
N LYS A 365 -18.71 3.66 18.54
CA LYS A 365 -18.43 3.40 19.97
C LYS A 365 -17.30 2.39 20.16
N PHE A 366 -17.32 1.30 19.38
CA PHE A 366 -16.24 0.31 19.42
C PHE A 366 -14.90 0.96 19.08
N ILE A 367 -14.84 1.72 17.99
CA ILE A 367 -13.62 2.39 17.55
C ILE A 367 -13.13 3.40 18.60
N GLU A 368 -14.03 4.15 19.24
CA GLU A 368 -13.67 5.11 20.29
C GLU A 368 -13.09 4.42 21.54
N ASN A 369 -13.65 3.28 21.93
CA ASN A 369 -13.23 2.56 23.13
C ASN A 369 -12.00 1.67 22.93
N HIS A 370 -11.81 1.14 21.72
CA HIS A 370 -10.79 0.12 21.44
C HIS A 370 -9.63 0.62 20.57
N CYS A 371 -9.79 1.73 19.85
CA CYS A 371 -8.80 2.15 18.87
C CYS A 371 -8.08 3.44 19.25
N ARG A 372 -6.77 3.50 18.95
CA ARG A 372 -5.97 4.72 18.99
C ARG A 372 -5.59 5.12 17.58
N LYS A 373 -6.16 6.23 17.10
CA LYS A 373 -5.88 6.82 15.79
C LYS A 373 -4.76 7.84 15.91
N ARG A 374 -3.73 7.69 15.08
CA ARG A 374 -2.59 8.60 14.90
C ARG A 374 -2.31 8.74 13.40
N HIS A 375 -1.52 9.73 13.01
CA HIS A 375 -1.28 10.00 11.59
C HIS A 375 -0.50 8.87 10.90
N TYR A 376 0.50 8.31 11.57
CA TYR A 376 1.33 7.20 11.04
C TYR A 376 1.06 5.86 11.72
N MET A 377 0.09 5.79 12.64
CA MET A 377 -0.22 4.58 13.39
C MET A 377 -1.72 4.44 13.67
N PHE A 378 -2.23 3.23 13.53
CA PHE A 378 -3.57 2.84 13.95
C PHE A 378 -3.45 1.62 14.84
N GLN A 379 -4.02 1.68 16.03
CA GLN A 379 -3.91 0.60 17.02
C GLN A 379 -5.30 0.18 17.46
N ILE A 380 -5.48 -1.11 17.72
CA ILE A 380 -6.70 -1.72 18.24
C ILE A 380 -6.29 -2.57 19.45
N LYS A 381 -6.99 -2.45 20.57
CA LYS A 381 -6.74 -3.25 21.78
C LYS A 381 -8.06 -3.73 22.37
N LYS A 382 -8.14 -4.99 22.80
CA LYS A 382 -9.26 -5.47 23.63
C LYS A 382 -9.36 -4.66 24.94
N CYS A 383 -10.51 -4.73 25.60
CA CYS A 383 -10.71 -4.17 26.93
C CYS A 383 -11.20 -5.26 27.90
N THR A 384 -11.21 -4.94 29.20
CA THR A 384 -11.75 -5.81 30.26
C THR A 384 -13.07 -5.26 30.81
N SER A 385 -13.77 -4.43 30.04
CA SER A 385 -15.06 -3.86 30.46
C SER A 385 -16.16 -4.92 30.40
N ASP A 386 -16.93 -5.02 31.47
CA ASP A 386 -18.13 -5.86 31.57
C ASP A 386 -19.30 -5.35 30.70
N GLN A 387 -19.16 -4.16 30.11
CA GLN A 387 -20.13 -3.58 29.18
C GLN A 387 -19.73 -3.78 27.70
N CYS A 388 -18.57 -4.38 27.41
CA CYS A 388 -18.14 -4.62 26.03
C CYS A 388 -18.57 -6.00 25.53
N ALA A 389 -19.64 -6.05 24.74
CA ALA A 389 -20.16 -7.31 24.19
C ALA A 389 -19.09 -8.12 23.43
N TYR A 390 -18.28 -7.46 22.61
CA TYR A 390 -17.20 -8.13 21.86
C TYR A 390 -16.15 -8.75 22.78
N CYS A 391 -15.64 -8.00 23.77
CA CYS A 391 -14.58 -8.52 24.65
C CYS A 391 -15.09 -9.49 25.72
N ILE A 392 -16.40 -9.57 25.96
CA ILE A 392 -17.01 -10.64 26.76
C ILE A 392 -17.03 -11.95 25.96
N LEU A 393 -17.38 -11.88 24.67
CA LEU A 393 -17.39 -13.04 23.78
C LEU A 393 -15.99 -13.51 23.39
N CYS A 394 -15.07 -12.55 23.17
CA CYS A 394 -13.68 -12.76 22.81
C CYS A 394 -12.78 -12.13 23.88
N PRO A 395 -12.62 -12.76 25.06
CA PRO A 395 -11.80 -12.22 26.14
C PRO A 395 -10.32 -12.11 25.75
N PRO A 396 -9.53 -11.28 26.44
CA PRO A 396 -8.08 -11.26 26.27
C PRO A 396 -7.45 -12.66 26.47
N ARG A 397 -6.57 -13.04 25.55
CA ARG A 397 -5.83 -14.32 25.59
C ARG A 397 -4.53 -14.25 26.37
N ILE A 398 -3.91 -13.07 26.43
CA ILE A 398 -2.74 -12.80 27.28
C ILE A 398 -3.14 -12.94 28.75
N PRO A 399 -2.27 -13.51 29.61
CA PRO A 399 -2.51 -13.59 31.05
C PRO A 399 -2.91 -12.23 31.65
N VAL A 400 -3.84 -12.25 32.61
CA VAL A 400 -4.47 -11.03 33.16
C VAL A 400 -3.44 -10.01 33.68
N ASP A 401 -2.36 -10.47 34.32
CA ASP A 401 -1.33 -9.58 34.86
C ASP A 401 -0.45 -8.96 33.77
N ASP A 402 -0.18 -9.69 32.69
CA ASP A 402 0.48 -9.15 31.51
C ASP A 402 -0.44 -8.17 30.77
N PHE A 403 -1.71 -8.51 30.58
CA PHE A 403 -2.67 -7.67 29.87
C PHE A 403 -2.91 -6.30 30.54
N LYS A 404 -2.83 -6.23 31.87
CA LYS A 404 -2.87 -4.96 32.62
C LYS A 404 -1.73 -4.02 32.21
N ASN A 405 -0.57 -4.58 31.88
CA ASN A 405 0.63 -3.84 31.47
C ASN A 405 0.73 -3.64 29.95
N LEU A 406 -0.20 -4.22 29.17
CA LEU A 406 -0.27 -4.03 27.73
C LEU A 406 -0.88 -2.65 27.42
N HIS A 407 -0.06 -1.66 27.12
CA HIS A 407 -0.50 -0.33 26.72
C HIS A 407 -0.33 -0.10 25.21
N PHE A 408 -1.09 0.87 24.67
CA PHE A 408 -0.87 1.36 23.32
C PHE A 408 0.59 1.81 23.13
N VAL A 409 1.15 1.53 21.96
CA VAL A 409 2.46 2.06 21.57
C VAL A 409 2.40 3.60 21.65
N PRO A 410 3.36 4.23 22.33
CA PRO A 410 3.34 5.66 22.56
C PRO A 410 3.76 6.43 21.30
N ASP A 411 3.37 7.69 21.25
CA ASP A 411 3.83 8.66 20.27
C ASP A 411 5.24 9.14 20.66
N PRO A 412 6.12 9.45 19.70
CA PRO A 412 7.38 10.13 19.99
C PRO A 412 7.19 11.42 20.79
N VAL A 413 7.83 11.51 21.96
CA VAL A 413 7.82 12.69 22.84
C VAL A 413 9.20 13.35 22.81
N LEU A 414 9.24 14.67 22.64
CA LEU A 414 10.47 15.47 22.66
C LEU A 414 10.66 16.15 24.02
N GLU A 415 11.86 16.04 24.57
CA GLU A 415 12.34 16.80 25.71
C GLU A 415 13.75 17.31 25.39
N ASN A 416 13.98 18.63 25.45
CA ASN A 416 15.27 19.26 25.12
C ASN A 416 15.83 18.80 23.75
N ASP A 417 15.02 18.85 22.70
CA ASP A 417 15.33 18.42 21.32
C ASP A 417 15.74 16.95 21.16
N THR A 418 15.55 16.12 22.19
CA THR A 418 15.84 14.69 22.15
C THR A 418 14.56 13.89 22.38
N PHE A 419 14.39 12.82 21.62
CA PHE A 419 13.25 11.92 21.83
C PHE A 419 13.46 11.08 23.08
N LEU A 420 12.39 10.95 23.88
CA LEU A 420 12.40 10.11 25.07
C LEU A 420 12.46 8.61 24.71
N ASP A 421 13.11 7.85 25.58
CA ASP A 421 13.18 6.39 25.51
C ASP A 421 11.82 5.74 25.80
N PHE A 422 11.60 4.56 25.22
CA PHE A 422 10.34 3.82 25.31
C PHE A 422 9.89 3.59 26.76
N GLU A 423 10.82 3.23 27.64
CA GLU A 423 10.62 2.86 29.03
C GLU A 423 10.11 4.03 29.88
N LYS A 424 10.42 5.27 29.48
CA LYS A 424 9.95 6.48 30.16
C LYS A 424 8.52 6.85 29.78
N ILE A 425 8.09 6.49 28.57
CA ILE A 425 6.81 6.95 28.00
C ILE A 425 5.78 5.83 27.84
N TYR A 426 6.19 4.56 27.91
CA TYR A 426 5.28 3.43 27.80
C TYR A 426 4.31 3.40 28.99
N GLY A 427 3.01 3.23 28.72
CA GLY A 427 1.96 3.32 29.74
C GLY A 427 1.46 4.73 30.03
N THR A 428 2.04 5.76 29.40
CA THR A 428 1.58 7.15 29.53
C THR A 428 0.66 7.57 28.36
N ASN A 429 -0.17 8.58 28.59
CA ASN A 429 -0.99 9.16 27.53
C ASN A 429 -0.20 10.20 26.73
N THR A 430 0.35 9.78 25.59
CA THR A 430 1.09 10.64 24.65
C THR A 430 0.24 11.23 23.53
N GLU A 431 0.74 12.29 22.90
CA GLU A 431 0.11 12.97 21.76
C GLU A 431 1.12 13.25 20.63
N GLU A 432 0.65 13.50 19.40
CA GLU A 432 1.51 13.76 18.22
C GLU A 432 2.07 15.20 18.18
N VAL A 433 2.25 15.84 19.34
CA VAL A 433 2.70 17.24 19.44
C VAL A 433 4.06 17.41 18.79
N ALA A 434 4.96 16.44 18.91
CA ALA A 434 6.30 16.46 18.33
C ALA A 434 6.34 16.26 16.80
N ARG A 435 5.19 16.03 16.13
CA ARG A 435 5.14 15.80 14.68
C ARG A 435 5.27 17.12 13.90
N PRO A 436 6.35 17.33 13.12
CA PRO A 436 6.58 18.59 12.42
C PRO A 436 5.42 19.03 11.50
N SER A 437 4.82 18.09 10.76
CA SER A 437 3.70 18.39 9.86
C SER A 437 2.41 18.82 10.56
N ALA A 438 2.23 18.48 11.84
CA ALA A 438 1.11 18.96 12.65
C ALA A 438 1.30 20.41 13.08
N GLN A 439 2.55 20.82 13.33
CA GLN A 439 2.90 22.15 13.84
C GLN A 439 2.91 23.23 12.75
N ARG A 440 3.07 22.85 11.48
CA ARG A 440 3.27 23.81 10.39
C ARG A 440 1.95 24.45 9.95
N THR A 441 1.93 25.78 9.98
CA THR A 441 0.94 26.59 9.24
C THR A 441 1.50 26.85 7.85
N PRO A 442 0.75 26.62 6.75
CA PRO A 442 1.26 26.88 5.40
C PRO A 442 1.60 28.38 5.21
N GLU A 443 2.84 28.68 4.87
CA GLU A 443 3.27 30.04 4.52
C GLU A 443 2.91 30.39 3.08
N LYS A 444 2.89 31.69 2.75
CA LYS A 444 2.65 32.14 1.37
C LYS A 444 3.86 31.79 0.49
N SER A 445 3.73 30.80 -0.40
CA SER A 445 4.77 30.46 -1.39
C SER A 445 5.07 31.63 -2.34
N GLU A 446 6.36 31.94 -2.57
CA GLU A 446 6.79 32.90 -3.60
C GLU A 446 6.31 32.51 -4.99
N ARG A 447 6.21 31.20 -5.24
CA ARG A 447 5.70 30.69 -6.51
C ARG A 447 4.20 30.94 -6.65
N ASP A 448 3.44 30.75 -5.57
CA ASP A 448 2.02 31.12 -5.55
C ASP A 448 1.83 32.62 -5.80
N LYS A 449 2.74 33.47 -5.30
CA LYS A 449 2.73 34.91 -5.58
C LYS A 449 3.01 35.18 -7.07
N LYS A 450 4.03 34.54 -7.65
CA LYS A 450 4.40 34.64 -9.08
C LYS A 450 3.22 34.27 -10.00
N PHE A 451 2.48 33.21 -9.67
CA PHE A 451 1.39 32.70 -10.50
C PHE A 451 -0.02 33.01 -9.97
N LYS A 452 -0.16 34.05 -9.16
CA LYS A 452 -1.44 34.45 -8.55
C LYS A 452 -2.58 34.62 -9.57
N SER A 453 -2.28 35.07 -10.78
CA SER A 453 -3.27 35.23 -11.87
C SER A 453 -3.77 33.91 -12.45
N ILE A 454 -3.01 32.82 -12.30
CA ILE A 454 -3.36 31.46 -12.74
C ILE A 454 -4.08 30.69 -11.63
N LEU A 455 -3.74 30.92 -10.36
CA LEU A 455 -4.33 30.23 -9.20
C LEU A 455 -5.74 30.75 -8.84
N VAL A 456 -6.66 30.75 -9.80
CA VAL A 456 -8.03 31.26 -9.69
C VAL A 456 -9.06 30.28 -10.25
N ALA A 457 -10.31 30.39 -9.81
CA ALA A 457 -11.39 29.44 -10.11
C ALA A 457 -11.70 29.27 -11.63
N THR A 458 -11.40 30.28 -12.46
CA THR A 458 -11.60 30.21 -13.93
C THR A 458 -10.50 29.42 -14.65
N LYS A 459 -9.40 29.12 -13.96
CA LYS A 459 -8.22 28.43 -14.49
C LYS A 459 -8.07 27.00 -13.95
N VAL A 460 -9.08 26.49 -13.28
CA VAL A 460 -9.16 25.10 -12.80
C VAL A 460 -9.27 24.14 -13.98
N ARG A 461 -8.44 23.09 -14.02
CA ARG A 461 -8.39 22.14 -15.15
C ARG A 461 -8.44 20.68 -14.76
N ALA A 462 -8.04 20.34 -13.55
CA ALA A 462 -8.05 18.98 -13.00
C ALA A 462 -7.93 19.06 -11.47
N PHE A 463 -7.93 17.92 -10.81
CA PHE A 463 -7.42 17.78 -9.46
C PHE A 463 -6.32 16.72 -9.45
N ILE A 464 -5.52 16.70 -8.40
CA ILE A 464 -4.61 15.60 -8.07
C ILE A 464 -4.81 15.22 -6.61
N THR A 465 -4.77 13.93 -6.30
CA THR A 465 -4.92 13.44 -4.94
C THR A 465 -3.59 13.48 -4.19
N CYS A 466 -3.55 14.11 -3.01
CA CYS A 466 -2.36 14.11 -2.18
C CYS A 466 -2.08 12.71 -1.60
N ARG A 467 -0.85 12.22 -1.79
CA ARG A 467 -0.37 10.94 -1.25
C ARG A 467 -0.18 10.93 0.26
N GLU A 468 -0.40 12.04 0.95
CA GLU A 468 -0.30 12.08 2.40
C GLU A 468 -1.67 12.22 3.06
N CYS A 469 -2.39 13.31 2.82
CA CYS A 469 -3.70 13.51 3.42
C CYS A 469 -4.88 12.92 2.62
N GLY A 470 -4.67 12.44 1.40
CA GLY A 470 -5.76 11.94 0.53
C GLY A 470 -6.67 13.03 -0.04
N LYS A 471 -6.44 14.30 0.29
CA LYS A 471 -7.24 15.42 -0.22
C LYS A 471 -6.97 15.65 -1.70
N ARG A 472 -8.03 15.91 -2.46
CA ARG A 472 -7.95 16.42 -3.83
C ARG A 472 -7.46 17.87 -3.80
N ARG A 473 -6.37 18.15 -4.52
CA ARG A 473 -5.79 19.48 -4.72
C ARG A 473 -6.00 19.95 -6.13
N VAL A 474 -6.31 21.23 -6.28
CA VAL A 474 -6.73 21.79 -7.55
C VAL A 474 -5.52 21.99 -8.46
N VAL A 475 -5.64 21.51 -9.70
CA VAL A 475 -4.66 21.74 -10.76
C VAL A 475 -5.15 22.90 -11.62
N TYR A 476 -4.27 23.88 -11.81
CA TYR A 476 -4.51 25.12 -12.55
C TYR A 476 -3.68 25.16 -13.83
N SER A 477 -4.26 25.69 -14.90
CA SER A 477 -3.49 26.10 -16.08
C SER A 477 -4.19 27.23 -16.83
N SER A 478 -3.40 28.08 -17.49
CA SER A 478 -3.90 29.18 -18.31
C SER A 478 -4.80 28.69 -19.44
N ALA A 479 -4.41 27.59 -20.10
CA ALA A 479 -5.09 26.97 -21.24
C ALA A 479 -5.85 25.70 -20.82
N LYS A 480 -6.73 25.19 -21.70
CA LYS A 480 -7.36 23.88 -21.50
C LYS A 480 -6.30 22.79 -21.75
N LEU A 481 -6.25 21.80 -20.86
CA LEU A 481 -5.27 20.71 -20.97
C LEU A 481 -5.69 19.73 -22.06
N PRO A 482 -4.85 19.45 -23.08
CA PRO A 482 -5.08 18.38 -24.03
C PRO A 482 -4.92 17.01 -23.36
N PRO A 483 -5.43 15.92 -23.97
CA PRO A 483 -5.37 14.58 -23.40
C PRO A 483 -3.97 14.11 -22.99
N ALA A 484 -2.91 14.51 -23.71
CA ALA A 484 -1.53 14.15 -23.36
C ALA A 484 -1.04 14.78 -22.04
N GLU A 485 -1.50 15.99 -21.73
CA GLU A 485 -1.17 16.69 -20.48
C GLU A 485 -1.96 16.10 -19.31
N LEU A 486 -3.25 15.80 -19.52
CA LEU A 486 -4.06 15.07 -18.54
C LEU A 486 -3.46 13.69 -18.22
N ARG A 487 -2.96 12.97 -19.22
CA ARG A 487 -2.21 11.71 -19.00
C ARG A 487 -0.93 11.93 -18.18
N SER A 488 -0.24 13.06 -18.37
CA SER A 488 0.95 13.37 -17.59
C SER A 488 0.62 13.61 -16.12
N ILE A 489 -0.53 14.23 -15.82
CA ILE A 489 -1.04 14.35 -14.44
C ILE A 489 -1.43 12.99 -13.89
N GLY A 490 -2.14 12.18 -14.69
CA GLY A 490 -2.51 10.81 -14.33
C GLY A 490 -1.29 9.95 -13.96
N ARG A 491 -0.18 10.07 -14.69
CA ARG A 491 1.09 9.39 -14.35
C ARG A 491 1.64 9.81 -12.98
N VAL A 492 1.61 11.11 -12.65
CA VAL A 492 2.05 11.59 -11.32
C VAL A 492 1.17 11.01 -10.20
N GLU A 493 -0.13 10.84 -10.48
CA GLU A 493 -1.09 10.23 -9.54
C GLU A 493 -0.88 8.71 -9.41
N GLU A 494 -0.69 7.99 -10.53
CA GLU A 494 -0.39 6.55 -10.59
C GLU A 494 0.95 6.21 -9.92
N GLU A 495 1.98 7.04 -10.12
CA GLU A 495 3.29 6.91 -9.47
C GLU A 495 3.29 7.42 -8.02
N LEU A 496 2.15 7.95 -7.55
CA LEU A 496 1.93 8.37 -6.16
C LEU A 496 2.97 9.40 -5.66
N ILE A 497 3.31 10.37 -6.50
CA ILE A 497 4.44 11.29 -6.23
C ILE A 497 3.99 12.57 -5.50
N TYR A 498 2.73 12.98 -5.61
CA TYR A 498 2.30 14.31 -5.16
C TYR A 498 1.98 14.41 -3.65
N ILE A 499 2.59 15.38 -2.96
CA ILE A 499 2.29 15.76 -1.57
C ILE A 499 1.85 17.23 -1.55
N CYS A 500 0.92 17.60 -0.65
CA CYS A 500 0.47 18.99 -0.51
C CYS A 500 1.65 19.92 -0.25
N GLY A 501 1.75 20.97 -1.05
CA GLY A 501 2.80 21.99 -0.93
C GLY A 501 3.96 21.81 -1.90
N ASP A 502 4.11 20.61 -2.48
CA ASP A 502 5.11 20.37 -3.51
C ASP A 502 4.62 20.83 -4.90
N PRO A 503 5.54 21.17 -5.81
CA PRO A 503 5.18 21.37 -7.21
C PRO A 503 4.69 20.05 -7.82
N LEU A 504 3.68 20.14 -8.70
CA LEU A 504 3.15 18.98 -9.42
C LEU A 504 4.22 18.31 -10.30
N PHE A 505 5.01 19.13 -10.99
CA PHE A 505 6.17 18.69 -11.76
C PHE A 505 7.39 19.41 -11.20
N HIS A 506 8.44 18.70 -10.81
CA HIS A 506 9.63 19.31 -10.19
C HIS A 506 10.56 19.98 -11.20
N ALA A 507 10.49 19.59 -12.47
CA ALA A 507 11.27 20.15 -13.57
C ALA A 507 10.58 19.89 -14.93
N GLY A 508 11.12 20.46 -16.00
CA GLY A 508 10.68 20.21 -17.38
C GLY A 508 9.54 21.10 -17.87
N ARG A 509 8.99 20.76 -19.04
CA ARG A 509 8.06 21.60 -19.82
C ARG A 509 6.77 22.00 -19.08
N TYR A 510 6.32 21.20 -18.10
CA TYR A 510 5.07 21.44 -17.38
C TYR A 510 5.23 22.19 -16.06
N HIS A 511 6.47 22.35 -15.58
CA HIS A 511 6.80 22.91 -14.27
C HIS A 511 6.11 24.26 -14.00
N ASP A 512 6.11 25.16 -14.98
CA ASP A 512 5.58 26.52 -14.85
C ASP A 512 4.22 26.72 -15.55
N THR A 513 3.65 25.68 -16.16
CA THR A 513 2.42 25.77 -16.99
C THR A 513 1.24 24.99 -16.42
N ILE A 514 1.51 23.92 -15.67
CA ILE A 514 0.51 23.12 -14.97
C ILE A 514 0.84 23.18 -13.48
N LEU A 515 0.04 23.93 -12.74
CA LEU A 515 0.36 24.37 -11.40
C LEU A 515 -0.60 23.76 -10.37
N VAL A 516 -0.07 23.53 -9.18
CA VAL A 516 -0.84 23.31 -7.96
C VAL A 516 -0.44 24.40 -6.99
N LYS A 517 -1.28 24.66 -5.99
CA LYS A 517 -0.93 25.61 -4.95
C LYS A 517 0.18 25.00 -4.07
N GLU A 518 1.24 25.75 -3.81
CA GLU A 518 2.36 25.31 -2.97
C GLU A 518 2.26 25.87 -1.55
N GLY A 519 1.59 27.00 -1.35
CA GLY A 519 1.28 27.57 -0.03
C GLY A 519 0.13 26.86 0.69
N ILE A 520 0.06 25.53 0.58
CA ILE A 520 -0.92 24.66 1.25
C ILE A 520 -0.22 23.43 1.82
N GLY A 521 -0.75 22.91 2.92
CA GLY A 521 -0.27 21.70 3.55
C GLY A 521 -1.36 20.63 3.65
N CYS A 522 -0.99 19.46 4.14
CA CYS A 522 -1.91 18.33 4.37
C CYS A 522 -3.07 18.70 5.31
N ASN A 523 -2.83 19.59 6.28
CA ASN A 523 -3.85 20.08 7.21
C ASN A 523 -4.75 21.18 6.62
N SER A 524 -4.39 21.77 5.48
CA SER A 524 -5.21 22.79 4.82
C SER A 524 -6.55 22.21 4.37
N GLU A 525 -7.61 23.01 4.52
CA GLU A 525 -8.93 22.78 3.93
C GLU A 525 -8.82 22.59 2.39
N ILE A 526 -9.84 21.99 1.78
CA ILE A 526 -10.00 21.95 0.32
C ILE A 526 -10.12 23.38 -0.21
N GLU A 527 -9.40 23.69 -1.28
CA GLU A 527 -9.36 25.03 -1.84
C GLU A 527 -10.75 25.51 -2.27
N ALA A 528 -11.09 26.76 -1.96
CA ALA A 528 -12.38 27.33 -2.39
C ALA A 528 -12.60 27.27 -3.92
N ALA A 529 -11.52 27.27 -4.70
CA ALA A 529 -11.53 27.13 -6.15
C ALA A 529 -11.98 25.74 -6.63
N TYR A 530 -11.83 24.68 -5.81
CA TYR A 530 -12.34 23.34 -6.11
C TYR A 530 -13.86 23.41 -6.35
N TYR A 531 -14.58 24.02 -5.41
CA TYR A 531 -16.05 24.15 -5.46
C TYR A 531 -16.54 25.30 -6.35
N ALA A 532 -15.69 26.26 -6.66
CA ALA A 532 -16.05 27.44 -7.46
C ALA A 532 -15.59 27.33 -8.92
N GLY A 533 -15.00 26.19 -9.30
CA GLY A 533 -14.51 25.93 -10.64
C GLY A 533 -15.60 26.16 -11.68
N LYS A 534 -15.33 27.03 -12.67
CA LYS A 534 -16.29 27.31 -13.76
C LYS A 534 -16.10 26.43 -14.98
N THR A 535 -14.90 25.87 -15.12
CA THR A 535 -14.47 25.09 -16.29
C THR A 535 -14.52 23.59 -16.07
N MET A 536 -14.58 23.15 -14.81
CA MET A 536 -14.78 21.77 -14.42
C MET A 536 -15.66 21.75 -13.17
N VAL A 537 -16.65 20.86 -13.16
CA VAL A 537 -17.48 20.58 -11.99
C VAL A 537 -16.93 19.30 -11.38
N PHE A 538 -16.51 19.38 -10.13
CA PHE A 538 -16.07 18.22 -9.37
C PHE A 538 -17.18 17.76 -8.42
N ASP A 539 -17.09 16.50 -7.98
CA ASP A 539 -17.99 15.98 -6.96
C ASP A 539 -17.86 16.79 -5.65
N ASP A 540 -18.97 16.92 -4.95
CA ASP A 540 -18.99 17.50 -3.62
C ASP A 540 -18.21 16.60 -2.66
N ILE A 541 -17.20 17.18 -2.02
CA ILE A 541 -16.39 16.54 -0.99
C ILE A 541 -16.34 17.41 0.26
N CYS A 542 -16.11 16.80 1.42
CA CYS A 542 -15.98 17.51 2.68
C CYS A 542 -14.84 18.53 2.63
N VAL A 543 -15.13 19.79 2.96
CA VAL A 543 -14.14 20.89 2.92
C VAL A 543 -12.94 20.68 3.85
N TYR A 544 -13.09 19.90 4.92
CA TYR A 544 -12.02 19.71 5.89
C TYR A 544 -11.12 18.53 5.60
N CYS A 545 -11.69 17.38 5.23
CA CYS A 545 -10.96 16.13 5.06
C CYS A 545 -10.91 15.61 3.62
N GLY A 546 -11.74 16.14 2.71
CA GLY A 546 -11.84 15.68 1.32
C GLY A 546 -12.64 14.40 1.11
N ASP A 547 -13.33 13.91 2.14
CA ASP A 547 -14.23 12.75 2.07
C ASP A 547 -15.37 13.00 1.07
N THR A 548 -15.64 12.03 0.21
CA THR A 548 -16.70 12.10 -0.81
C THR A 548 -18.10 11.93 -0.22
N GLU A 549 -18.21 11.32 0.97
CA GLU A 549 -19.49 11.09 1.64
C GLU A 549 -19.87 12.28 2.52
N VAL A 550 -20.45 13.30 1.88
CA VAL A 550 -20.97 14.50 2.54
C VAL A 550 -22.40 14.29 3.03
N ILE A 551 -22.73 14.88 4.18
CA ILE A 551 -24.06 14.76 4.79
C ILE A 551 -24.92 15.98 4.48
N GLU A 552 -26.23 15.76 4.39
CA GLU A 552 -27.23 16.81 4.17
C GLU A 552 -28.32 16.68 5.23
N THR A 553 -28.06 17.24 6.40
CA THR A 553 -28.97 17.27 7.56
C THR A 553 -29.85 18.52 7.54
N ASP A 554 -30.93 18.56 8.32
CA ASP A 554 -31.89 19.67 8.28
C ASP A 554 -31.29 21.03 8.65
N ASP A 555 -30.32 21.07 9.58
CA ASP A 555 -29.55 22.28 9.89
C ASP A 555 -28.68 22.74 8.71
N ILE A 556 -28.12 21.83 7.91
CA ILE A 556 -27.36 22.18 6.70
C ILE A 556 -28.29 22.74 5.64
N ARG A 557 -29.48 22.16 5.48
CA ARG A 557 -30.52 22.67 4.58
C ARG A 557 -30.92 24.09 4.96
N GLN A 558 -31.14 24.36 6.25
CA GLN A 558 -31.43 25.70 6.75
C GLN A 558 -30.29 26.68 6.44
N LEU A 559 -29.03 26.28 6.65
CA LEU A 559 -27.88 27.11 6.30
C LEU A 559 -27.84 27.44 4.80
N ARG A 560 -28.31 26.56 3.91
CA ARG A 560 -28.39 26.85 2.46
C ARG A 560 -29.48 27.87 2.14
N GLU A 561 -30.54 27.95 2.94
CA GLU A 561 -31.53 29.02 2.82
C GLU A 561 -30.97 30.37 3.25
N ASP A 562 -30.17 30.38 4.32
CA ASP A 562 -29.63 31.61 4.94
C ASP A 562 -28.35 32.14 4.28
N TYR A 563 -27.58 31.29 3.59
CA TYR A 563 -26.29 31.65 3.02
C TYR A 563 -26.21 31.36 1.51
N GLY A 564 -25.48 32.21 0.79
CA GLY A 564 -25.21 32.04 -0.64
C GLY A 564 -24.20 30.93 -0.96
N ILE A 565 -23.35 30.59 0.01
CA ILE A 565 -22.39 29.49 -0.09
C ILE A 565 -22.43 28.69 1.21
N VAL A 566 -22.68 27.39 1.10
CA VAL A 566 -22.52 26.40 2.18
C VAL A 566 -21.61 25.31 1.65
N ARG A 567 -20.48 25.07 2.33
CA ARG A 567 -19.52 24.06 1.90
C ARG A 567 -19.94 22.68 2.40
N PRO A 568 -19.83 21.63 1.55
CA PRO A 568 -20.11 20.27 1.99
C PRO A 568 -19.23 19.83 3.16
N ILE A 569 -19.79 19.01 4.05
CA ILE A 569 -19.11 18.47 5.23
C ILE A 569 -19.51 17.00 5.42
N CYS A 570 -18.58 16.14 5.87
CA CYS A 570 -18.90 14.76 6.24
C CYS A 570 -19.31 14.67 7.72
N TYR A 571 -19.92 13.54 8.10
CA TYR A 571 -20.39 13.30 9.47
C TYR A 571 -19.28 13.51 10.52
N SER A 572 -18.13 12.85 10.32
CA SER A 572 -17.00 12.91 11.26
C SER A 572 -16.47 14.33 11.48
N CYS A 573 -16.39 15.13 10.41
CA CYS A 573 -15.91 16.51 10.52
C CYS A 573 -16.94 17.42 11.18
N LYS A 574 -18.24 17.18 10.99
CA LYS A 574 -19.30 17.98 11.60
C LYS A 574 -19.30 17.89 13.13
N GLN A 575 -18.94 16.73 13.68
CA GLN A 575 -18.81 16.55 15.14
C GLN A 575 -17.71 17.42 15.75
N LEU A 576 -16.68 17.74 14.96
CA LEU A 576 -15.47 18.43 15.44
C LEU A 576 -15.41 19.89 15.00
N ARG A 577 -16.11 20.27 13.93
CA ARG A 577 -15.93 21.55 13.23
C ARG A 577 -17.25 22.07 12.67
N PRO A 578 -17.45 23.41 12.67
CA PRO A 578 -18.67 24.00 12.13
C PRO A 578 -18.75 23.89 10.61
N VAL A 579 -19.97 23.90 10.08
CA VAL A 579 -20.25 24.02 8.63
C VAL A 579 -19.75 25.37 8.13
N LYS A 580 -18.94 25.39 7.06
CA LYS A 580 -18.42 26.64 6.49
C LYS A 580 -19.47 27.30 5.60
N THR A 581 -19.86 28.52 5.95
CA THR A 581 -20.80 29.32 5.19
C THR A 581 -20.18 30.65 4.74
N ARG A 582 -20.74 31.25 3.67
CA ARG A 582 -20.34 32.58 3.19
C ARG A 582 -21.52 33.26 2.50
N ASN A 583 -21.48 34.60 2.45
CA ASN A 583 -22.49 35.45 1.80
C ASN A 583 -23.88 35.26 2.43
N ALA A 584 -24.06 35.66 3.69
CA ALA A 584 -25.37 35.67 4.34
C ALA A 584 -26.40 36.42 3.47
N LYS A 585 -27.52 35.77 3.18
CA LYS A 585 -28.62 36.35 2.41
C LYS A 585 -29.39 37.26 3.36
N LYS A 586 -29.60 38.51 2.98
CA LYS A 586 -30.42 39.43 3.78
C LYS A 586 -31.86 38.89 3.81
N THR A 587 -32.35 38.54 5.00
CA THR A 587 -33.77 38.31 5.23
C THR A 587 -34.50 39.59 4.84
N LYS A 588 -35.34 39.54 3.80
CA LYS A 588 -36.32 40.59 3.56
C LYS A 588 -37.20 40.62 4.80
N LYS A 589 -37.04 41.62 5.67
CA LYS A 589 -38.04 41.93 6.70
C LYS A 589 -39.36 42.11 5.95
N ARG A 590 -40.27 41.14 6.07
CA ARG A 590 -41.68 41.34 5.75
C ARG A 590 -42.13 42.45 6.71
N LYS A 591 -42.34 43.66 6.17
CA LYS A 591 -42.99 44.74 6.89
C LYS A 591 -44.46 44.39 7.08
#